data_AF-A0ABD5SQX1-F1
#
_entry.id   AF-A0ABD5SQX1-F1
#
_cell.length_a   1.000
_cell.length_b   1.000
_cell.length_c   1.000
_cell.angle_alpha   90.00
_cell.angle_beta   90.00
_cell.angle_gamma   90.00
#
_symmetry.space_group_name_H-M   'P 1'
#
loop_
_entity.id
_entity.type
_entity.pdbx_description
1 polymer ?
#
loop_
_entity_poly.entity_id
_entity_poly.type
_entity_poly.pdbx_seq_one_letter_code
_entity_poly.pdbx_strand_id
1 'polypeptide(L)'
;MNDTEQCGETKGNGKPCEYGAKFADGKCGIHSSINGDTQGRPTKFTDERARLAIEAAREGKSKAGCERAAGIGQGTVNDWLEQSYTFETEDGQLASFSQAFAQARAEGESMYIDDGRSEDGDTSFAKFMLSSSYGYQESKKQETELTGEGGGPIEISFTEEVVETPWSEDDDE
;
A
#
# COMPACT_ATOMS: atom_id res chain seq x y z
N MET A 1 -1.56 7.72 50.77
CA MET A 1 -1.32 6.44 50.10
C MET A 1 -2.40 6.35 49.02
N ASN A 2 -2.02 6.42 47.75
CA ASN A 2 -3.00 6.24 46.66
C ASN A 2 -3.15 4.74 46.46
N ASP A 3 -4.18 4.16 47.08
CA ASP A 3 -4.70 2.84 46.72
C ASP A 3 -5.19 2.93 45.27
N THR A 4 -4.32 2.67 44.30
CA THR A 4 -4.77 2.42 42.93
C THR A 4 -5.51 1.09 42.95
N GLU A 5 -6.83 1.16 43.07
CA GLU A 5 -7.74 0.03 42.96
C GLU A 5 -7.33 -0.80 41.74
N GLN A 6 -7.12 -2.10 41.94
CA GLN A 6 -6.69 -2.98 40.86
C GLN A 6 -7.82 -3.09 39.82
N CYS A 7 -7.47 -3.22 38.54
CA CYS A 7 -8.42 -3.25 37.40
C CYS A 7 -9.61 -4.22 37.55
N GLY A 8 -9.54 -5.22 38.43
CA GLY A 8 -10.65 -6.12 38.75
C GLY A 8 -11.01 -7.15 37.66
N GLU A 9 -10.48 -7.01 36.45
CA GLU A 9 -10.78 -7.87 35.30
C GLU A 9 -9.89 -9.14 35.27
N THR A 10 -10.38 -10.23 34.69
CA THR A 10 -9.60 -11.46 34.53
C THR A 10 -8.88 -11.48 33.18
N LYS A 11 -7.58 -11.75 33.17
CA LYS A 11 -6.79 -11.95 31.93
C LYS A 11 -7.28 -13.21 31.21
N GLY A 12 -7.01 -13.33 29.89
CA GLY A 12 -7.39 -14.50 29.09
C GLY A 12 -6.80 -15.86 29.56
N ASN A 13 -5.83 -15.84 30.49
CA ASN A 13 -5.26 -17.03 31.13
C ASN A 13 -5.90 -17.37 32.48
N GLY A 14 -7.04 -16.77 32.82
CA GLY A 14 -7.78 -17.00 34.07
C GLY A 14 -7.19 -16.34 35.31
N LYS A 15 -6.08 -15.59 35.20
CA LYS A 15 -5.48 -14.86 36.33
C LYS A 15 -6.04 -13.44 36.42
N PRO A 16 -6.15 -12.84 37.63
CA PRO A 16 -6.58 -11.45 37.76
C PRO A 16 -5.60 -10.48 37.09
N CYS A 17 -6.12 -9.39 36.54
CA CYS A 17 -5.34 -8.30 35.97
C CYS A 17 -4.54 -7.58 37.06
N GLU A 18 -3.21 -7.57 36.97
CA GLU A 18 -2.31 -6.95 37.97
C GLU A 18 -2.12 -5.44 37.76
N TYR A 19 -2.70 -4.87 36.71
CA TYR A 19 -2.58 -3.44 36.42
C TYR A 19 -3.55 -2.63 37.29
N GLY A 20 -3.08 -1.49 37.79
CA GLY A 20 -3.93 -0.52 38.49
C GLY A 20 -4.99 0.09 37.58
N ALA A 21 -6.16 0.37 38.15
CA ALA A 21 -7.20 1.17 37.51
C ALA A 21 -6.66 2.58 37.24
N LYS A 22 -6.81 3.02 36.00
CA LYS A 22 -6.36 4.35 35.55
C LYS A 22 -7.47 5.18 34.94
N PHE A 23 -8.63 4.58 34.70
CA PHE A 23 -9.74 5.18 33.98
C PHE A 23 -10.99 5.22 34.85
N ALA A 24 -11.94 6.07 34.48
CA ALA A 24 -13.17 6.32 35.25
C ALA A 24 -14.09 5.09 35.37
N ASP A 25 -13.88 4.05 34.56
CA ASP A 25 -14.56 2.74 34.66
C ASP A 25 -13.90 1.79 35.68
N GLY A 26 -12.88 2.26 36.42
CA GLY A 26 -12.17 1.42 37.38
C GLY A 26 -11.29 0.36 36.72
N LYS A 27 -11.00 0.49 35.42
CA LYS A 27 -10.21 -0.48 34.64
C LYS A 27 -8.83 0.08 34.27
N CYS A 28 -7.92 -0.82 33.89
CA CYS A 28 -6.63 -0.45 33.30
C CYS A 28 -6.80 -0.18 31.79
N GLY A 29 -5.80 0.41 31.14
CA GLY A 29 -5.91 0.81 29.71
C GLY A 29 -6.10 -0.34 28.72
N ILE A 30 -5.91 -1.59 29.15
CA ILE A 30 -6.11 -2.79 28.31
C ILE A 30 -7.56 -3.30 28.41
N HIS A 31 -8.20 -3.12 29.57
CA HIS A 31 -9.57 -3.59 29.83
C HIS A 31 -10.59 -2.46 29.88
N SER A 32 -10.13 -1.20 29.89
CA SER A 32 -10.99 -0.03 29.88
C SER A 32 -11.60 0.11 28.50
N SER A 33 -12.92 0.27 28.49
CA SER A 33 -13.68 0.57 27.26
C SER A 33 -13.81 2.06 27.01
N ILE A 34 -13.44 2.89 28.02
CA ILE A 34 -13.39 4.35 27.91
C ILE A 34 -12.18 4.77 27.07
N ASN A 35 -11.10 4.00 27.13
CA ASN A 35 -9.95 4.16 26.27
C ASN A 35 -10.18 3.38 24.96
N GLY A 36 -11.23 3.74 24.23
CA GLY A 36 -11.75 3.11 23.01
C GLY A 36 -10.78 3.01 21.81
N ASP A 37 -9.48 3.14 22.05
CA ASP A 37 -8.42 2.90 21.09
C ASP A 37 -7.55 1.77 21.65
N THR A 38 -7.94 0.54 21.34
CA THR A 38 -6.96 -0.53 21.16
C THR A 38 -6.03 -0.09 20.04
N GLN A 39 -4.98 0.66 20.39
CA GLN A 39 -3.90 1.11 19.50
C GLN A 39 -3.05 -0.10 19.07
N GLY A 40 -3.65 -1.00 18.29
CA GLY A 40 -2.91 -1.72 17.27
C GLY A 40 -2.55 -0.75 16.16
N ARG A 41 -1.43 -1.02 15.47
CA ARG A 41 -0.96 -0.31 14.27
C ARG A 41 -2.15 0.19 13.42
N PRO A 42 -2.24 1.49 13.05
CA PRO A 42 -3.35 2.02 12.25
C PRO A 42 -3.32 1.53 10.79
N THR A 43 -3.59 0.23 10.58
CA THR A 43 -3.78 -0.43 9.28
C THR A 43 -5.24 -0.77 8.99
N LYS A 44 -6.17 -0.48 9.91
CA LYS A 44 -7.58 -0.76 9.67
C LYS A 44 -8.10 0.23 8.64
N PHE A 45 -8.53 -0.31 7.51
CA PHE A 45 -9.34 0.34 6.51
C PHE A 45 -10.46 1.15 7.20
N THR A 46 -10.62 2.44 6.85
CA THR A 46 -11.71 3.30 7.34
C THR A 46 -12.39 3.99 6.16
N ASP A 47 -13.66 4.36 6.33
CA ASP A 47 -14.44 5.03 5.28
C ASP A 47 -13.80 6.35 4.86
N GLU A 48 -13.32 7.14 5.82
CA GLU A 48 -12.63 8.40 5.56
C GLU A 48 -11.37 8.20 4.70
N ARG A 49 -10.51 7.24 5.05
CA ARG A 49 -9.28 6.97 4.30
C ARG A 49 -9.58 6.41 2.91
N ALA A 50 -10.61 5.57 2.81
CA ALA A 50 -11.09 5.06 1.53
C ALA A 50 -11.54 6.20 0.62
N ARG A 51 -12.37 7.13 1.13
CA ARG A 51 -12.83 8.31 0.40
C ARG A 51 -11.67 9.21 -0.03
N LEU A 52 -10.73 9.52 0.87
CA LEU A 52 -9.55 10.34 0.55
C LEU A 52 -8.68 9.70 -0.54
N ALA A 53 -8.47 8.38 -0.48
CA ALA A 53 -7.72 7.67 -1.51
C ALA A 53 -8.45 7.68 -2.87
N ILE A 54 -9.78 7.51 -2.87
CA ILE A 54 -10.61 7.54 -4.07
C ILE A 54 -10.63 8.94 -4.69
N GLU A 55 -10.79 9.99 -3.88
CA GLU A 55 -10.76 11.38 -4.35
C GLU A 55 -9.39 11.71 -4.98
N ALA A 56 -8.30 11.36 -4.30
CA ALA A 56 -6.95 11.52 -4.85
C ALA A 56 -6.74 10.77 -6.17
N ALA A 57 -7.33 9.58 -6.31
CA ALA A 57 -7.28 8.80 -7.55
C ALA A 57 -8.04 9.51 -8.69
N ARG A 58 -9.20 10.12 -8.38
CA ARG A 58 -10.01 10.91 -9.32
C ARG A 58 -9.28 12.16 -9.82
N GLU A 59 -8.46 12.76 -8.96
CA GLU A 59 -7.56 13.87 -9.33
C GLU A 59 -6.32 13.42 -10.13
N GLY A 60 -6.23 12.14 -10.49
CA GLY A 60 -5.14 11.62 -11.31
C GLY A 60 -3.86 11.27 -10.54
N LYS A 61 -3.84 11.34 -9.20
CA LYS A 61 -2.63 11.00 -8.44
C LYS A 61 -2.22 9.53 -8.64
N SER A 62 -0.91 9.28 -8.61
CA SER A 62 -0.38 7.91 -8.57
C SER A 62 -0.87 7.16 -7.31
N LYS A 63 -0.78 5.82 -7.30
CA LYS A 63 -1.16 5.02 -6.11
C LYS A 63 -0.43 5.48 -4.84
N ALA A 64 0.86 5.74 -4.94
CA ALA A 64 1.65 6.31 -3.83
C ALA A 64 1.21 7.73 -3.43
N GLY A 65 0.70 8.52 -4.40
CA GLY A 65 0.06 9.80 -4.11
C GLY A 65 -1.27 9.64 -3.36
N CYS A 66 -2.07 8.64 -3.72
CA CYS A 66 -3.32 8.31 -3.04
C CYS A 66 -3.06 7.86 -1.59
N GLU A 67 -2.02 7.04 -1.38
CA GLU A 67 -1.59 6.61 -0.04
C GLU A 67 -1.22 7.78 0.86
N ARG A 68 -0.44 8.75 0.33
CA ARG A 68 -0.10 9.97 1.05
C ARG A 68 -1.32 10.83 1.37
N ALA A 69 -2.24 10.97 0.42
CA ALA A 69 -3.47 11.75 0.62
C ALA A 69 -4.35 11.13 1.72
N ALA A 70 -4.46 9.81 1.78
CA ALA A 70 -5.21 9.09 2.80
C ALA A 70 -4.44 8.88 4.12
N GLY A 71 -3.18 9.34 4.23
CA GLY A 71 -2.36 9.18 5.43
C GLY A 71 -2.04 7.71 5.77
N ILE A 72 -1.91 6.86 4.74
CA ILE A 72 -1.62 5.42 4.87
C ILE A 72 -0.23 5.07 4.33
N GLY A 73 0.26 3.90 4.73
CA GLY A 73 1.59 3.42 4.37
C GLY A 73 1.72 3.00 2.91
N GLN A 74 2.96 2.96 2.43
CA GLN A 74 3.26 2.49 1.07
C GLN A 74 2.82 1.03 0.90
N GLY A 75 2.15 0.73 -0.22
CA GLY A 75 1.62 -0.60 -0.54
C GLY A 75 0.22 -0.86 0.03
N THR A 76 -0.24 -0.06 0.99
CA THR A 76 -1.54 -0.29 1.65
C THR A 76 -2.70 -0.20 0.67
N VAL A 77 -2.64 0.67 -0.33
CA VAL A 77 -3.71 0.71 -1.36
C VAL A 77 -3.73 -0.59 -2.17
N ASN A 78 -2.58 -1.16 -2.52
CA ASN A 78 -2.55 -2.43 -3.25
C ASN A 78 -3.16 -3.55 -2.40
N ASP A 79 -2.78 -3.64 -1.12
CA ASP A 79 -3.35 -4.60 -0.18
C ASP A 79 -4.89 -4.46 -0.09
N TRP A 80 -5.40 -3.22 -0.10
CA TRP A 80 -6.83 -2.94 -0.05
C TRP A 80 -7.55 -3.29 -1.36
N LEU A 81 -6.88 -3.17 -2.50
CA LEU A 81 -7.44 -3.56 -3.80
C LEU A 81 -7.54 -5.08 -3.96
N GLU A 82 -6.63 -5.83 -3.34
CA GLU A 82 -6.66 -7.30 -3.32
C GLU A 82 -7.70 -7.85 -2.33
N GLN A 83 -8.08 -7.04 -1.33
CA GLN A 83 -9.07 -7.38 -0.33
C GLN A 83 -10.47 -6.89 -0.72
N SER A 84 -11.51 -7.59 -0.25
CA SER A 84 -12.91 -7.22 -0.51
C SER A 84 -13.43 -6.17 0.47
N TYR A 85 -12.73 -5.04 0.60
CA TYR A 85 -13.15 -3.96 1.49
C TYR A 85 -14.35 -3.18 0.93
N THR A 86 -15.24 -2.79 1.84
CA THR A 86 -16.37 -1.89 1.55
C THR A 86 -16.30 -0.68 2.46
N PHE A 87 -16.77 0.45 1.95
CA PHE A 87 -16.86 1.70 2.71
C PHE A 87 -18.25 2.32 2.54
N GLU A 88 -18.67 3.12 3.51
CA GLU A 88 -19.88 3.93 3.40
C GLU A 88 -19.60 5.17 2.51
N THR A 89 -20.46 5.48 1.55
CA THR A 89 -20.40 6.70 0.73
C THR A 89 -20.93 7.90 1.50
N GLU A 90 -20.79 9.12 0.96
CA GLU A 90 -21.40 10.32 1.55
C GLU A 90 -22.93 10.24 1.62
N ASP A 91 -23.55 9.48 0.70
CA ASP A 91 -24.99 9.19 0.68
C ASP A 91 -25.41 8.07 1.65
N GLY A 92 -24.49 7.55 2.47
CA GLY A 92 -24.77 6.47 3.43
C GLY A 92 -24.92 5.09 2.79
N GLN A 93 -24.45 4.88 1.56
CA GLN A 93 -24.53 3.59 0.87
C GLN A 93 -23.22 2.81 1.02
N LEU A 94 -23.29 1.49 1.19
CA LEU A 94 -22.08 0.66 1.17
C LEU A 94 -21.63 0.42 -0.27
N ALA A 95 -20.36 0.74 -0.55
CA ALA A 95 -19.73 0.55 -1.85
C ALA A 95 -18.43 -0.26 -1.74
N SER A 96 -18.08 -0.99 -2.79
CA SER A 96 -16.80 -1.69 -2.89
C SER A 96 -15.66 -0.70 -3.13
N PHE A 97 -14.61 -0.77 -2.30
CA PHE A 97 -13.44 0.09 -2.45
C PHE A 97 -12.73 -0.14 -3.78
N SER A 98 -12.48 -1.40 -4.15
CA SER A 98 -11.73 -1.73 -5.37
C SER A 98 -12.44 -1.24 -6.63
N GLN A 99 -13.77 -1.39 -6.68
CA GLN A 99 -14.58 -0.89 -7.79
C GLN A 99 -14.59 0.65 -7.84
N ALA A 100 -14.86 1.30 -6.71
CA ALA A 100 -14.91 2.77 -6.65
C ALA A 100 -13.53 3.40 -6.97
N PHE A 101 -12.45 2.80 -6.46
CA PHE A 101 -11.09 3.23 -6.75
C PHE A 101 -10.73 3.03 -8.22
N ALA A 102 -11.10 1.91 -8.83
CA ALA A 102 -10.88 1.68 -10.26
C ALA A 102 -11.62 2.70 -11.13
N GLN A 103 -12.87 3.02 -10.78
CA GLN A 103 -13.63 4.06 -11.47
C GLN A 103 -12.97 5.44 -11.33
N ALA A 104 -12.57 5.82 -10.12
CA ALA A 104 -11.86 7.07 -9.88
C ALA A 104 -10.52 7.14 -10.63
N ARG A 105 -9.78 6.02 -10.72
CA ARG A 105 -8.57 5.94 -11.55
C ARG A 105 -8.89 6.20 -13.03
N ALA A 106 -9.97 5.63 -13.56
CA ALA A 106 -10.38 5.87 -14.95
C ALA A 106 -10.75 7.35 -15.21
N GLU A 107 -11.38 8.02 -14.24
CA GLU A 107 -11.66 9.46 -14.31
C GLU A 107 -10.35 10.28 -14.34
N GLY A 108 -9.42 9.99 -13.43
CA GLY A 108 -8.11 10.64 -13.39
C GLY A 108 -7.24 10.32 -14.61
N GLU A 109 -7.40 9.16 -15.23
CA GLU A 109 -6.73 8.79 -16.49
C GLU A 109 -7.25 9.64 -17.65
N SER A 110 -8.57 9.77 -17.74
CA SER A 110 -9.25 10.53 -18.79
C SER A 110 -8.79 12.00 -18.76
N MET A 111 -8.59 12.57 -17.58
CA MET A 111 -8.04 13.91 -17.41
C MET A 111 -6.69 14.08 -18.15
N TYR A 112 -5.76 13.15 -17.99
CA TYR A 112 -4.46 13.23 -18.67
C TYR A 112 -4.56 12.95 -20.17
N ILE A 113 -5.47 12.07 -20.59
CA ILE A 113 -5.73 11.83 -22.01
C ILE A 113 -6.26 13.10 -22.68
N ASP A 114 -7.23 13.76 -22.05
CA ASP A 114 -7.87 14.96 -22.57
C ASP A 114 -6.88 16.14 -22.58
N ASP A 115 -6.14 16.35 -21.49
CA ASP A 115 -5.09 17.37 -21.41
C ASP A 115 -4.05 17.15 -22.52
N GLY A 116 -3.52 15.93 -22.65
CA GLY A 116 -2.52 15.62 -23.66
C GLY A 116 -2.99 15.70 -25.12
N ARG A 117 -4.32 15.69 -25.36
CA ARG A 117 -4.94 15.85 -26.69
C ARG A 117 -5.37 17.28 -26.99
N SER A 118 -5.52 18.12 -25.97
CA SER A 118 -5.93 19.50 -26.13
C SER A 118 -4.85 20.34 -26.82
N GLU A 119 -5.24 21.40 -27.54
CA GLU A 119 -4.30 22.25 -28.28
C GLU A 119 -3.35 23.01 -27.34
N ASP A 120 -3.81 23.34 -26.13
CA ASP A 120 -3.07 24.11 -25.12
C ASP A 120 -2.46 23.24 -24.00
N GLY A 121 -2.71 21.93 -24.01
CA GLY A 121 -2.28 21.03 -22.94
C GLY A 121 -0.85 20.53 -23.05
N ASP A 122 -0.29 20.04 -21.95
CA ASP A 122 1.09 19.56 -21.92
C ASP A 122 1.14 18.07 -22.27
N THR A 123 1.21 17.76 -23.56
CA THR A 123 1.33 16.38 -24.06
C THR A 123 2.51 15.62 -23.45
N SER A 124 3.63 16.29 -23.12
CA SER A 124 4.80 15.61 -22.56
C SER A 124 4.54 15.20 -21.11
N PHE A 125 3.96 16.11 -20.33
CA PHE A 125 3.54 15.83 -18.95
C PHE A 125 2.45 14.75 -18.91
N ALA A 126 1.43 14.83 -19.77
CA ALA A 126 0.38 13.82 -19.88
C ALA A 126 0.95 12.43 -20.18
N LYS A 127 1.86 12.31 -21.17
CA LYS A 127 2.53 11.03 -21.48
C LYS A 127 3.33 10.49 -20.30
N PHE A 128 4.06 11.36 -19.59
CA PHE A 128 4.80 10.97 -18.39
C PHE A 128 3.86 10.42 -17.30
N MET A 129 2.73 11.09 -17.04
CA MET A 129 1.75 10.64 -16.05
C MET A 129 1.08 9.32 -16.45
N LEU A 130 0.66 9.19 -17.71
CA LEU A 130 0.06 7.96 -18.25
C LEU A 130 1.03 6.77 -18.18
N SER A 131 2.30 6.97 -18.52
CA SER A 131 3.29 5.91 -18.46
C SER A 131 3.63 5.51 -17.02
N SER A 132 3.96 6.49 -16.17
CA SER A 132 4.42 6.24 -14.80
C SER A 132 3.33 5.72 -13.87
N SER A 133 2.08 6.15 -14.05
CA SER A 133 0.98 5.88 -13.10
C SER A 133 -0.06 4.88 -13.62
N TYR A 134 -0.19 4.72 -14.94
CA TYR A 134 -1.21 3.85 -15.56
C TYR A 134 -0.61 2.75 -16.42
N GLY A 135 0.72 2.67 -16.54
CA GLY A 135 1.39 1.59 -17.25
C GLY A 135 1.26 1.68 -18.77
N TYR A 136 0.97 2.86 -19.32
CA TYR A 136 1.02 3.06 -20.77
C TYR A 136 2.45 2.88 -21.26
N GLN A 137 2.64 1.89 -22.12
CA GLN A 137 3.93 1.62 -22.75
C GLN A 137 3.89 2.13 -24.20
N GLU A 138 4.82 3.02 -24.54
CA GLU A 138 5.05 3.38 -25.94
C GLU A 138 5.81 2.23 -26.61
N SER A 139 5.11 1.39 -27.36
CA SER A 139 5.77 0.35 -28.15
C SER A 139 6.39 0.98 -29.40
N LYS A 140 7.67 1.35 -29.36
CA LYS A 140 8.43 1.69 -30.57
C LYS A 140 9.02 0.42 -31.17
N LYS A 141 8.79 0.20 -32.46
CA LYS A 141 9.54 -0.81 -33.21
C LYS A 141 10.98 -0.30 -33.33
N GLN A 142 11.89 -0.90 -32.58
CA GLN A 142 13.31 -0.64 -32.69
C GLN A 142 13.97 -1.86 -33.32
N GLU A 143 14.44 -1.69 -34.55
CA GLU A 143 15.29 -2.68 -35.22
C GLU A 143 16.73 -2.31 -34.89
N THR A 144 17.38 -3.10 -34.04
CA THR A 144 18.81 -2.94 -33.72
C THR A 144 19.57 -4.11 -34.32
N GLU A 145 20.48 -3.85 -35.24
CA GLU A 145 21.43 -4.87 -35.70
C GLU A 145 22.46 -5.12 -34.60
N LEU A 146 22.51 -6.34 -34.08
CA LEU A 146 23.46 -6.77 -33.06
C LEU A 146 24.66 -7.43 -33.74
N THR A 147 25.77 -6.70 -33.84
CA THR A 147 27.03 -7.19 -34.41
C THR A 147 28.18 -7.03 -33.42
N GLY A 148 29.14 -7.96 -33.46
CA GLY A 148 30.40 -7.87 -32.72
C GLY A 148 31.36 -6.84 -33.31
N GLU A 149 32.59 -6.83 -32.79
CA GLU A 149 33.62 -5.86 -33.17
C GLU A 149 33.83 -5.85 -34.70
N GLY A 150 33.79 -4.66 -35.31
CA GLY A 150 33.94 -4.50 -36.76
C GLY A 150 32.79 -5.04 -37.61
N GLY A 151 31.61 -5.31 -37.04
CA GLY A 151 30.50 -5.94 -37.75
C GLY A 151 30.57 -7.47 -37.79
N GLY A 152 31.49 -8.06 -37.02
CA GLY A 152 31.69 -9.51 -36.91
C GLY A 152 30.70 -10.22 -35.99
N PRO A 153 30.91 -11.51 -35.69
CA PRO A 153 30.12 -12.23 -34.70
C PRO A 153 30.35 -11.68 -33.28
N ILE A 154 29.33 -11.77 -32.42
CA ILE A 154 29.44 -11.42 -31.00
C ILE A 154 30.31 -12.48 -30.30
N GLU A 155 31.46 -12.07 -29.77
CA GLU A 155 32.32 -12.95 -28.99
C GLU A 155 31.90 -12.92 -27.51
N ILE A 156 31.62 -14.10 -26.95
CA ILE A 156 31.24 -14.27 -25.55
C ILE A 156 32.26 -15.20 -24.90
N SER A 157 33.00 -14.72 -23.91
CA SER A 157 33.92 -15.52 -23.10
C SER A 157 33.39 -15.66 -21.67
N PHE A 158 33.36 -16.89 -21.17
CA PHE A 158 32.99 -17.17 -19.78
C PHE A 158 34.24 -17.56 -18.99
N THR A 159 34.40 -16.98 -17.80
CA THR A 159 35.35 -17.43 -16.79
C THR A 159 34.56 -18.03 -15.63
N GLU A 160 34.64 -19.35 -15.49
CA GLU A 160 33.99 -20.08 -14.40
C GLU A 160 35.01 -20.30 -13.28
N GLU A 161 34.74 -19.75 -12.11
CA GLU A 161 35.48 -20.03 -10.88
C GLU A 161 34.64 -20.98 -10.03
N VAL A 162 35.08 -22.25 -9.98
CA VAL A 162 34.44 -23.25 -9.11
C VAL A 162 34.92 -23.00 -7.68
N VAL A 163 34.02 -22.51 -6.83
CA VAL A 163 34.28 -22.35 -5.40
C VAL A 163 33.72 -23.56 -4.66
N GLU A 164 34.59 -24.33 -4.00
CA GLU A 164 34.14 -25.41 -3.12
C GLU A 164 33.45 -24.81 -1.89
N THR A 165 32.15 -25.08 -1.75
CA THR A 165 31.42 -24.74 -0.54
C THR A 165 31.72 -25.79 0.54
N PRO A 166 32.24 -25.41 1.73
CA PRO A 166 32.54 -26.34 2.80
C PRO A 166 31.23 -26.79 3.46
N TRP A 167 30.60 -27.83 2.91
CA TRP A 167 29.59 -28.61 3.61
C TRP A 167 30.29 -29.81 4.25
N SER A 168 30.46 -29.79 5.56
CA SER A 168 30.90 -30.95 6.36
C SER A 168 29.67 -31.71 6.83
N GLU A 169 29.53 -32.98 6.43
CA GLU A 169 28.47 -33.92 6.84
C GLU A 169 28.74 -34.54 8.23
N ASP A 170 29.08 -33.73 9.23
CA ASP A 170 29.30 -34.22 10.60
C ASP A 170 28.38 -33.46 11.57
N ASP A 171 27.09 -33.80 11.60
CA ASP A 171 26.18 -33.52 12.74
C ASP A 171 24.87 -34.31 12.56
N ASP A 172 24.94 -35.64 12.62
CA ASP A 172 23.79 -36.50 12.94
C ASP A 172 24.32 -37.77 13.64
N GLU A 173 24.57 -37.64 14.95
CA GLU A 173 24.75 -38.77 15.89
C GLU A 173 23.58 -38.82 16.89
#